data_AF-A0A1F8U286-F1
#
_entry.id   AF-A0A1F8U286-F1
#
_cell.length_a   1.000
_cell.length_b   1.000
_cell.length_c   1.000
_cell.angle_alpha   90.00
_cell.angle_beta   90.00
_cell.angle_gamma   90.00
#
_symmetry.space_group_name_H-M   'P 1'
#
loop_
_entity.id
_entity.type
_entity.pdbx_description
1 polymer ?
#
loop_
_entity_poly.entity_id
_entity_poly.type
_entity_poly.pdbx_seq_one_letter_code
_entity_poly.pdbx_strand_id
1 'polypeptide(L)'
;MWLNMRNGTTYIAIFIGHPDYRSKGYGTEAMKLLLNFLFNEVGLRKVKLNVFGFNKRAIRCYEKAGFKLEGINKQEIYRYGEYHDGFAMAATRDDFNRGNCSCIEEA
;
A
#
# COMPACT_ATOMS: atom_id res chain seq x y z
N MET A 1 -10.96 -0.03 8.11
CA MET A 1 -10.64 -1.19 7.23
C MET A 1 -11.90 -2.04 7.13
N TRP A 2 -12.35 -2.35 5.91
CA TRP A 2 -13.49 -3.27 5.71
C TRP A 2 -12.98 -4.46 4.90
N LEU A 3 -13.17 -5.67 5.43
CA LEU A 3 -12.73 -6.91 4.79
C LEU A 3 -13.87 -7.43 3.91
N ASN A 4 -13.63 -7.50 2.60
CA ASN A 4 -14.54 -8.19 1.69
C ASN A 4 -13.98 -9.60 1.44
N MET A 5 -14.38 -10.54 2.30
CA MET A 5 -13.90 -11.93 2.26
C MET A 5 -14.35 -12.66 1.00
N ARG A 6 -15.58 -12.43 0.53
CA ARG A 6 -16.11 -13.04 -0.70
C ARG A 6 -15.23 -12.72 -1.91
N ASN A 7 -14.78 -11.47 -2.01
CA ASN A 7 -13.93 -11.02 -3.12
C ASN A 7 -12.44 -11.09 -2.80
N GLY A 8 -12.04 -11.45 -1.57
CA GLY A 8 -10.65 -11.45 -1.11
C GLY A 8 -9.98 -10.08 -1.20
N THR A 9 -10.71 -8.98 -0.94
CA THR A 9 -10.16 -7.62 -1.06
C THR A 9 -10.40 -6.74 0.14
N THR A 10 -9.55 -5.74 0.35
CA THR A 10 -9.74 -4.73 1.40
C THR A 10 -9.11 -3.39 1.04
N TYR A 11 -9.50 -2.34 1.78
CA TYR A 11 -8.85 -1.03 1.78
C TYR A 11 -8.17 -0.76 3.11
N ILE A 12 -6.94 -0.25 3.04
CA ILE A 12 -6.13 0.10 4.20
C ILE A 12 -5.63 1.54 4.12
N ALA A 13 -5.22 2.06 5.28
CA ALA A 13 -4.55 3.33 5.43
C ALA A 13 -3.57 3.23 6.61
N ILE A 14 -2.51 4.02 6.57
CA ILE A 14 -1.52 4.11 7.65
C ILE A 14 -1.19 5.58 7.92
N PHE A 15 -0.96 5.91 9.19
CA PHE A 15 -0.56 7.23 9.62
C PHE A 15 0.52 7.13 10.70
N ILE A 16 1.62 7.88 10.50
CA ILE A 16 2.68 8.03 11.51
C ILE A 16 2.54 9.43 12.11
N GLY A 17 2.00 9.47 13.33
CA GLY A 17 1.69 10.71 14.04
C GLY A 17 2.93 11.55 14.31
N HIS A 18 3.92 11.00 15.01
CA HIS A 18 5.10 11.77 15.41
C HIS A 18 6.02 12.06 14.21
N PRO A 19 6.39 13.32 13.95
CA PRO A 19 7.28 13.70 12.85
C PRO A 19 8.62 12.95 12.85
N ASP A 20 9.20 12.74 14.02
CA ASP A 20 10.53 12.11 14.18
C ASP A 20 10.58 10.65 13.75
N TYR A 21 9.44 9.99 13.60
CA TYR A 21 9.36 8.61 13.10
C TYR A 21 9.03 8.55 11.60
N ARG A 22 8.92 9.69 10.92
CA ARG A 22 8.66 9.73 9.48
C ARG A 22 9.97 9.60 8.71
N SER A 23 9.90 9.09 7.48
CA SER A 23 11.05 8.92 6.58
C SER A 23 12.20 8.03 7.08
N LYS A 24 11.98 7.27 8.16
CA LYS A 24 12.94 6.30 8.73
C LYS A 24 12.73 4.84 8.30
N GLY A 25 11.79 4.59 7.37
CA GLY A 25 11.48 3.24 6.89
C GLY A 25 10.30 2.55 7.60
N TYR A 26 9.91 3.00 8.80
CA TYR A 26 8.83 2.37 9.57
C TYR A 26 7.51 2.21 8.83
N GLY A 27 7.13 3.18 7.99
CA GLY A 27 5.93 3.07 7.17
C GLY A 27 6.01 1.90 6.19
N THR A 28 7.17 1.69 5.56
CA THR A 28 7.38 0.59 4.61
C THR A 28 7.41 -0.75 5.34
N GLU A 29 8.08 -0.84 6.48
CA GLU A 29 8.13 -2.06 7.31
C GLU A 29 6.74 -2.45 7.80
N ALA A 30 5.98 -1.50 8.37
CA ALA A 30 4.62 -1.74 8.82
C ALA A 30 3.70 -2.20 7.68
N MET A 31 3.82 -1.60 6.49
CA MET A 31 3.04 -2.00 5.33
C MET A 31 3.41 -3.41 4.84
N LYS A 32 4.70 -3.77 4.81
CA LYS A 32 5.15 -5.12 4.43
C LYS A 32 4.66 -6.18 5.42
N LEU A 33 4.76 -5.90 6.73
CA LEU A 33 4.26 -6.79 7.77
C LEU A 33 2.75 -7.02 7.63
N LEU A 34 2.00 -5.93 7.41
CA LEU A 34 0.56 -6.00 7.19
C LEU A 34 0.21 -6.80 5.92
N LEU A 35 0.91 -6.56 4.80
CA LEU A 35 0.70 -7.32 3.57
C LEU A 35 0.98 -8.81 3.76
N ASN A 36 2.07 -9.16 4.44
CA ASN A 36 2.40 -10.55 4.75
C ASN A 36 1.24 -11.23 5.51
N PHE A 37 0.76 -10.59 6.57
CA PHE A 37 -0.38 -11.09 7.35
C PHE A 37 -1.64 -11.22 6.48
N LEU A 38 -2.00 -10.18 5.71
CA LEU A 38 -3.23 -10.18 4.91
C LEU A 38 -3.22 -11.22 3.79
N PHE A 39 -2.07 -11.51 3.19
CA PHE A 39 -1.96 -12.46 2.09
C PHE A 39 -1.74 -13.90 2.56
N ASN A 40 -0.94 -14.12 3.59
CA ASN A 40 -0.56 -15.46 4.03
C ASN A 40 -1.46 -16.01 5.13
N GLU A 41 -1.84 -15.20 6.10
CA GLU A 41 -2.70 -15.64 7.22
C GLU A 41 -4.18 -15.45 6.91
N VAL A 42 -4.57 -14.28 6.39
CA VAL A 42 -5.98 -13.97 6.08
C VAL A 42 -6.41 -14.52 4.71
N GLY A 43 -5.45 -14.76 3.80
CA GLY A 43 -5.73 -15.31 2.47
C GLY A 43 -6.38 -14.33 1.50
N LEU A 44 -6.22 -13.01 1.68
CA LEU A 44 -6.71 -12.03 0.71
C LEU A 44 -5.91 -12.12 -0.60
N ARG A 45 -6.53 -11.74 -1.73
CA ARG A 45 -5.85 -11.67 -3.03
C ARG A 45 -5.33 -10.26 -3.36
N LYS A 46 -5.95 -9.21 -2.80
CA LYS A 46 -5.66 -7.82 -3.19
C LYS A 46 -5.92 -6.84 -2.05
N VAL A 47 -4.94 -5.99 -1.78
CA VAL A 47 -5.02 -4.90 -0.80
C VAL A 47 -4.92 -3.58 -1.55
N LYS A 48 -5.83 -2.65 -1.24
CA LYS A 48 -5.99 -1.37 -1.94
C LYS A 48 -5.77 -0.20 -0.98
N LEU A 49 -5.37 0.94 -1.52
CA LEU A 49 -5.30 2.20 -0.80
C LEU A 49 -5.50 3.38 -1.76
N ASN A 50 -5.86 4.53 -1.19
CA ASN A 50 -5.86 5.80 -1.89
C ASN A 50 -4.85 6.74 -1.23
N VAL A 51 -4.14 7.52 -2.03
CA VAL A 51 -3.17 8.51 -1.57
C VAL A 51 -3.24 9.77 -2.42
N PHE A 52 -3.22 10.93 -1.80
CA PHE A 52 -3.23 12.19 -2.56
C PHE A 52 -1.90 12.40 -3.29
N GLY A 53 -1.96 12.89 -4.52
CA GLY A 53 -0.83 13.04 -5.44
C GLY A 53 0.29 13.94 -4.91
N PHE A 54 -0.01 14.88 -4.02
CA PHE A 54 0.98 15.72 -3.34
C PHE A 54 1.77 14.98 -2.24
N ASN A 55 1.28 13.84 -1.74
CA ASN A 55 1.93 13.08 -0.66
C ASN A 55 3.00 12.12 -1.20
N LYS A 56 4.06 12.69 -1.79
CA LYS A 56 5.16 11.94 -2.43
C LYS A 56 5.85 10.96 -1.46
N ARG A 57 5.93 11.31 -0.18
CA ARG A 57 6.50 10.44 0.86
C ARG A 57 5.68 9.15 1.02
N ALA A 58 4.35 9.26 1.11
CA ALA A 58 3.49 8.10 1.25
C ALA A 58 3.49 7.24 -0.03
N ILE A 59 3.45 7.87 -1.21
CA ILE A 59 3.53 7.16 -2.49
C ILE A 59 4.80 6.30 -2.55
N ARG A 60 5.98 6.89 -2.28
CA ARG A 60 7.26 6.14 -2.25
C ARG A 60 7.28 5.03 -1.20
N CYS A 61 6.62 5.25 -0.06
CA CYS A 61 6.47 4.22 0.98
C CYS A 61 5.66 3.02 0.47
N TYR A 62 4.56 3.27 -0.24
CA TYR A 62 3.69 2.23 -0.79
C TYR A 62 4.36 1.49 -1.95
N GLU A 63 5.02 2.19 -2.87
CA GLU A 63 5.81 1.58 -3.95
C GLU A 63 6.86 0.61 -3.39
N LYS A 64 7.63 1.05 -2.38
CA LYS A 64 8.63 0.19 -1.71
C LYS A 64 8.02 -1.01 -0.96
N ALA A 65 6.76 -0.91 -0.56
CA ALA A 65 6.04 -2.01 0.07
C ALA A 65 5.44 -2.99 -0.95
N GLY A 66 5.46 -2.67 -2.25
CA GLY A 66 4.95 -3.54 -3.33
C GLY A 66 3.62 -3.09 -3.93
N PHE A 67 3.12 -1.89 -3.59
CA PHE A 67 1.94 -1.33 -4.25
C PHE A 67 2.28 -0.76 -5.62
N LYS A 68 1.34 -0.92 -6.56
CA LYS A 68 1.40 -0.36 -7.92
C LYS A 68 0.22 0.60 -8.13
N LEU A 69 0.42 1.61 -8.97
CA LEU A 69 -0.65 2.52 -9.37
C LEU A 69 -1.65 1.79 -10.29
N GLU A 70 -2.94 1.86 -9.97
CA GLU A 70 -4.01 1.28 -10.79
C GLU A 70 -4.95 2.34 -11.38
N GLY A 71 -5.00 3.54 -10.79
CA GLY A 71 -5.87 4.60 -11.26
C GLY A 71 -5.53 5.97 -10.69
N ILE A 72 -5.98 7.01 -11.39
CA ILE A 72 -5.86 8.41 -10.98
C ILE A 72 -7.27 9.00 -10.98
N ASN A 73 -7.70 9.45 -9.82
CA ASN A 73 -8.90 10.26 -9.66
C ASN A 73 -8.51 11.72 -9.82
N LYS A 74 -8.96 12.36 -10.90
CA LYS A 74 -8.62 13.76 -11.17
C LYS A 74 -9.33 14.70 -10.21
N GLN A 75 -8.61 15.71 -9.72
CA GLN A 75 -9.16 16.76 -8.85
C GLN A 75 -9.89 16.21 -7.59
N GLU A 76 -9.38 15.13 -7.03
CA GLU A 76 -9.98 14.40 -5.89
C GLU A 76 -10.11 15.25 -4.63
N ILE A 77 -9.17 16.18 -4.39
CA ILE A 77 -9.17 17.00 -3.16
C ILE A 77 -8.70 18.43 -3.41
N TYR A 78 -9.37 19.41 -2.82
CA TYR A 78 -8.90 20.78 -2.75
C TYR A 78 -8.01 20.98 -1.51
N ARG A 79 -6.72 21.30 -1.72
CA ARG A 79 -5.77 21.56 -0.63
C ARG A 79 -4.69 22.54 -1.10
N TYR A 80 -4.16 23.34 -0.19
CA TYR A 80 -3.10 24.31 -0.50
C TYR A 80 -3.42 25.29 -1.65
N GLY A 81 -4.71 25.60 -1.84
CA GLY A 81 -5.16 26.55 -2.87
C GLY A 81 -5.44 25.93 -4.24
N GLU A 82 -5.21 24.64 -4.44
CA GLU A 82 -5.41 23.95 -5.71
C GLU A 82 -6.10 22.59 -5.57
N TYR A 83 -6.64 22.07 -6.67
CA TYR A 83 -7.14 20.70 -6.72
C TYR A 83 -6.00 19.74 -7.02
N HIS A 84 -5.93 18.67 -6.24
CA HIS A 84 -4.95 17.62 -6.42
C HIS A 84 -5.62 16.29 -6.75
N ASP A 85 -4.94 15.51 -7.58
CA ASP A 85 -5.38 14.16 -7.93
C ASP A 85 -5.23 13.18 -6.75
N GLY A 86 -6.08 12.16 -6.72
CA GLY A 86 -5.99 11.01 -5.85
C GLY A 86 -5.45 9.80 -6.61
N PHE A 87 -4.48 9.09 -6.05
CA PHE A 87 -3.89 7.90 -6.65
C PHE A 87 -4.48 6.67 -5.97
N ALA A 88 -5.15 5.83 -6.75
CA ALA A 88 -5.59 4.51 -6.34
C ALA A 88 -4.46 3.52 -6.59
N MET A 89 -3.97 2.89 -5.53
CA MET A 89 -2.89 1.92 -5.61
C MET A 89 -3.32 0.58 -5.01
N ALA A 90 -2.72 -0.51 -5.50
CA ALA A 90 -2.96 -1.83 -4.95
C ALA A 90 -1.71 -2.72 -4.96
N ALA A 91 -1.67 -3.65 -4.02
CA ALA A 91 -0.77 -4.79 -4.01
C ALA A 91 -1.60 -6.07 -4.20
N THR A 92 -1.07 -7.01 -4.97
CA THR A 92 -1.66 -8.35 -5.17
C THR A 92 -0.82 -9.41 -4.48
N ARG A 93 -1.46 -10.51 -4.07
CA ARG A 93 -0.75 -11.65 -3.48
C ARG A 93 0.29 -12.22 -4.43
N ASP A 94 -0.02 -12.32 -5.72
CA ASP A 94 0.88 -12.87 -6.72
C ASP A 94 2.14 -12.02 -6.89
N ASP A 95 1.99 -10.69 -6.96
CA ASP A 95 3.13 -9.78 -7.03
C ASP A 95 4.00 -9.84 -5.77
N PHE A 96 3.36 -9.92 -4.60
CA PHE A 96 4.05 -10.03 -3.32
C PHE A 96 4.87 -11.31 -3.20
N ASN A 97 4.30 -12.45 -3.60
CA ASN A 97 4.97 -13.74 -3.55
C ASN A 97 6.11 -13.85 -4.56
N ARG A 98 5.95 -13.29 -5.77
CA ARG A 98 7.04 -13.22 -6.77
C ARG A 98 8.23 -12.40 -6.25
N GLY A 99 7.97 -11.31 -5.54
CA GLY A 99 9.02 -10.49 -4.94
C GLY A 99 9.77 -11.15 -3.77
N ASN A 100 9.14 -12.13 -3.09
CA ASN A 100 9.75 -12.91 -2.02
C ASN A 100 10.39 -14.23 -2.50
N CYS A 101 10.16 -14.61 -3.76
CA CYS A 101 10.77 -15.79 -4.37
C CYS A 101 12.19 -15.44 -4.88
N SER A 102 13.07 -15.01 -3.99
CA SER A 102 14.51 -15.10 -4.21
C SER A 102 14.95 -16.48 -3.73
N CYS A 103 15.05 -17.43 -4.66
CA CYS A 103 15.69 -18.74 -4.56
C CYS A 103 15.89 -19.28 -3.13
N ILE A 104 14.90 -20.00 -2.60
CA ILE A 104 15.22 -21.14 -1.74
C ILE A 104 15.45 -22.29 -2.72
N GLU A 105 16.67 -22.40 -3.22
CA GLU A 105 17.14 -23.67 -3.77
C GLU A 105 17.22 -24.63 -2.58
N GLU A 106 16.35 -25.63 -2.59
CA GLU A 106 16.50 -26.83 -1.78
C GLU A 106 17.85 -27.49 -2.16
N ALA A 107 18.74 -27.60 -1.19
CA ALA A 107 19.94 -28.44 -1.24
C ALA A 107 20.01 -29.27 0.06
#